data_AF-A0A9P7XMT1-F1
#
_entry.id   AF-A0A9P7XMT1-F1
#
_cell.length_a   1.000
_cell.length_b   1.000
_cell.length_c   1.000
_cell.angle_alpha   90.00
_cell.angle_beta   90.00
_cell.angle_gamma   90.00
#
_symmetry.space_group_name_H-M   'P 1'
#
loop_
_entity.id
_entity.type
_entity.pdbx_description
1 polymer ?
#
loop_
_entity_poly.entity_id
_entity_poly.type
_entity_poly.pdbx_seq_one_letter_code
_entity_poly.pdbx_strand_id
1 'polypeptide(L)'
;MRQLWRIINLAANTIQTFFPSNESMSTSLASDLRATPVIQQVAEASFRKTQTLYDASCFIDFDNKNRPYTNNNLFSQSISYTRSGRTSNYTHRTSLIDLLTPIDPVLSTFAWTNNASNIRILTDGRCGSACAIFTHFLSNVHKVDAYAVGGIKADQLSMFSFPGGIVSNRTVLRRYYTNAGLASPLEPFPYSTHLGVTVLEIYAHGSATPFEYDAALYPAAYRVGYTTQNSRNRQVMWEAVATHAWKRNSTVMECDDF
;
A
#
# COMPACT_ATOMS: atom_id res chain seq x y z
N MET A 1 -11.56 1.33 14.80
CA MET A 1 -12.54 1.37 13.70
C MET A 1 -12.05 2.18 12.50
N ARG A 2 -11.87 3.51 12.57
CA ARG A 2 -11.60 4.35 11.38
C ARG A 2 -10.27 4.13 10.65
N GLN A 3 -9.22 3.60 11.29
CA GLN A 3 -7.86 3.65 10.72
C GLN A 3 -7.59 2.61 9.63
N LEU A 4 -8.20 1.42 9.71
CA LEU A 4 -7.96 0.32 8.78
C LEU A 4 -8.62 0.56 7.42
N TRP A 5 -9.91 0.87 7.48
CA TRP A 5 -10.73 1.33 6.36
C TRP A 5 -10.12 2.52 5.63
N ARG A 6 -9.45 3.44 6.35
CA ARG A 6 -8.84 4.63 5.76
C ARG A 6 -7.72 4.32 4.78
N ILE A 7 -6.95 3.24 4.93
CA ILE A 7 -5.78 3.00 4.07
C ILE A 7 -6.23 2.57 2.67
N ILE A 8 -6.99 1.48 2.59
CA ILE A 8 -7.44 0.94 1.30
C ILE A 8 -8.47 1.87 0.68
N ASN A 9 -9.38 2.47 1.45
CA ASN A 9 -10.30 3.45 0.88
C ASN A 9 -9.58 4.71 0.41
N LEU A 10 -8.51 5.17 1.10
CA LEU A 10 -7.74 6.31 0.59
C LEU A 10 -7.07 5.94 -0.73
N ALA A 11 -6.44 4.76 -0.82
CA ALA A 11 -5.85 4.30 -2.07
C ALA A 11 -6.89 4.18 -3.19
N ALA A 12 -8.01 3.51 -2.90
CA ALA A 12 -9.13 3.34 -3.82
C ALA A 12 -9.72 4.66 -4.28
N ASN A 13 -10.06 5.56 -3.36
CA ASN A 13 -10.60 6.86 -3.72
C ASN A 13 -9.58 7.72 -4.49
N THR A 14 -8.29 7.59 -4.20
CA THR A 14 -7.24 8.28 -4.96
C THR A 14 -7.18 7.75 -6.39
N ILE A 15 -7.18 6.43 -6.58
CA ILE A 15 -7.19 5.83 -7.93
C ILE A 15 -8.48 6.19 -8.65
N GLN A 16 -9.64 6.07 -8.00
CA GLN A 16 -10.95 6.44 -8.53
C GLN A 16 -11.03 7.89 -8.97
N THR A 17 -10.25 8.78 -8.33
CA THR A 17 -10.15 10.16 -8.79
C THR A 17 -9.62 10.15 -10.22
N PHE A 18 -8.48 9.50 -10.49
CA PHE A 18 -7.80 9.50 -11.79
C PHE A 18 -8.38 8.53 -12.83
N PHE A 19 -8.79 7.34 -12.40
CA PHE A 19 -9.26 6.23 -13.22
C PHE A 19 -10.56 5.66 -12.62
N PRO A 20 -11.70 6.35 -12.81
CA PRO A 20 -12.97 5.89 -12.27
C PRO A 20 -13.36 4.49 -12.77
N SER A 21 -13.73 3.59 -11.86
CA SER A 21 -14.10 2.19 -12.15
C SER A 21 -15.16 1.68 -11.17
N ASN A 22 -16.02 0.75 -11.60
CA ASN A 22 -16.91 0.05 -10.68
C ASN A 22 -16.26 -1.20 -10.07
N GLU A 23 -15.03 -1.51 -10.44
CA GLU A 23 -14.29 -2.65 -9.92
C GLU A 23 -13.69 -2.34 -8.55
N SER A 24 -13.93 -3.23 -7.61
CA SER A 24 -13.33 -3.19 -6.27
C SER A 24 -11.83 -3.47 -6.37
N MET A 25 -11.02 -2.69 -5.66
CA MET A 25 -9.59 -2.97 -5.56
C MET A 25 -9.30 -4.16 -4.65
N SER A 26 -10.21 -4.46 -3.73
CA SER A 26 -10.05 -5.62 -2.85
C SER A 26 -9.91 -6.94 -3.61
N THR A 27 -10.47 -7.03 -4.82
CA THR A 27 -10.40 -8.24 -5.66
C THR A 27 -9.09 -8.36 -6.45
N SER A 28 -8.23 -7.33 -6.41
CA SER A 28 -6.91 -7.32 -7.07
C SER A 28 -5.74 -7.17 -6.09
N LEU A 29 -6.02 -6.86 -4.83
CA LEU A 29 -5.05 -6.69 -3.75
C LEU A 29 -5.04 -7.87 -2.80
N ALA A 30 -4.48 -8.98 -3.25
CA ALA A 30 -4.21 -10.09 -2.34
C ALA A 30 -3.28 -9.60 -1.20
N SER A 31 -3.54 -10.10 -0.01
CA SER A 31 -2.81 -9.78 1.22
C SER A 31 -2.73 -11.01 2.11
N ASP A 32 -1.80 -11.00 3.05
CA ASP A 32 -1.80 -11.95 4.16
C ASP A 32 -1.38 -11.27 5.46
N LEU A 33 -1.76 -11.90 6.57
CA LEU A 33 -1.44 -11.43 7.90
C LEU A 33 -0.65 -12.49 8.65
N ARG A 34 0.19 -12.06 9.59
CA ARG A 34 0.78 -12.98 10.57
C ARG A 34 -0.32 -13.63 11.39
N ALA A 35 -0.28 -14.95 11.56
CA ALA A 35 -1.26 -15.73 12.32
C ALA A 35 -0.56 -16.50 13.45
N THR A 36 -0.12 -15.77 14.47
CA THR A 36 0.50 -16.36 15.68
C THR A 36 -0.57 -16.78 16.70
N PRO A 37 -0.25 -17.66 17.67
CA PRO A 37 -1.23 -18.05 18.70
C PRO A 37 -1.86 -16.86 19.43
N VAL A 38 -1.08 -15.82 19.70
CA VAL A 38 -1.55 -14.59 20.34
C VAL A 38 -2.49 -13.77 19.44
N ILE A 39 -2.27 -13.79 18.12
CA ILE A 39 -3.19 -13.15 17.17
C ILE A 39 -4.47 -13.97 17.03
N GLN A 40 -4.37 -15.30 16.99
CA GLN A 40 -5.52 -16.20 16.91
C GLN A 40 -6.47 -16.02 18.10
N GLN A 41 -5.93 -15.86 19.31
CA GLN A 41 -6.73 -15.58 20.51
C GLN A 41 -7.53 -14.28 20.37
N VAL A 42 -6.89 -13.20 19.94
CA VAL A 42 -7.57 -11.93 19.70
C VAL A 42 -8.62 -12.08 18.60
N ALA A 43 -8.28 -12.77 17.51
CA ALA A 43 -9.16 -12.93 16.38
C ALA A 43 -10.46 -13.68 16.74
N GLU A 44 -10.32 -14.77 17.51
CA GLU A 44 -11.45 -15.55 18.00
C GLU A 44 -12.39 -14.70 18.87
N ALA A 45 -11.81 -13.90 19.77
CA ALA A 45 -12.58 -12.98 20.60
C ALA A 45 -13.18 -11.81 19.80
N SER A 46 -12.55 -11.42 18.69
CA SER A 46 -12.91 -10.25 17.89
C SER A 46 -13.98 -10.48 16.82
N PHE A 47 -14.17 -11.71 16.35
CA PHE A 47 -15.00 -12.03 15.18
C PHE A 47 -16.44 -11.46 15.29
N ARG A 48 -16.82 -10.61 14.33
CA ARG A 48 -18.11 -9.88 14.25
C ARG A 48 -18.44 -8.99 15.45
N LYS A 49 -17.48 -8.71 16.32
CA LYS A 49 -17.68 -7.89 17.52
C LYS A 49 -16.95 -6.57 17.46
N THR A 50 -15.80 -6.52 16.78
CA THR A 50 -14.87 -5.39 16.93
C THR A 50 -14.62 -4.62 15.64
N GLN A 51 -14.80 -5.25 14.48
CA GLN A 51 -14.46 -4.67 13.17
C GLN A 51 -13.02 -4.12 13.14
N THR A 52 -12.08 -4.92 13.67
CA THR A 52 -10.65 -4.59 13.74
C THR A 52 -9.84 -5.41 12.73
N LEU A 53 -8.51 -5.22 12.68
CA LEU A 53 -7.62 -5.98 11.80
C LEU A 53 -7.75 -7.49 12.00
N TYR A 54 -8.06 -7.92 13.23
CA TYR A 54 -8.17 -9.32 13.60
C TYR A 54 -9.63 -9.79 13.63
N ASP A 55 -10.57 -9.03 13.07
CA ASP A 55 -11.94 -9.48 12.84
C ASP A 55 -12.06 -10.03 11.42
N ALA A 56 -12.15 -11.35 11.27
CA ALA A 56 -12.21 -11.99 9.94
C ALA A 56 -13.39 -11.50 9.08
N SER A 57 -14.46 -10.99 9.68
CA SER A 57 -15.61 -10.44 8.94
C SER A 57 -15.30 -9.17 8.14
N CYS A 58 -14.15 -8.54 8.38
CA CYS A 58 -13.66 -7.39 7.60
C CYS A 58 -12.92 -7.80 6.31
N PHE A 59 -12.86 -9.09 6.02
CA PHE A 59 -12.05 -9.63 4.93
C PHE A 59 -12.87 -10.49 3.97
N ILE A 60 -12.36 -10.57 2.75
CA ILE A 60 -12.75 -11.55 1.73
C ILE A 60 -11.68 -12.61 1.57
N ASP A 61 -12.12 -13.83 1.27
CA ASP A 61 -11.28 -14.96 0.94
C ASP A 61 -10.93 -14.92 -0.55
N PHE A 62 -9.65 -14.67 -0.85
CA PHE A 62 -9.18 -14.50 -2.23
C PHE A 62 -9.22 -15.84 -2.99
N ASP A 63 -9.00 -16.95 -2.29
CA ASP A 63 -8.99 -18.30 -2.85
C ASP A 63 -10.43 -18.85 -3.04
N ASN A 64 -11.40 -18.32 -2.30
CA ASN A 64 -12.82 -18.70 -2.40
C ASN A 64 -13.66 -17.65 -3.15
N LYS A 65 -13.21 -17.25 -4.35
CA LYS A 65 -13.93 -16.35 -5.26
C LYS A 65 -14.31 -15.01 -4.60
N ASN A 66 -13.42 -14.44 -3.79
CA ASN A 66 -13.62 -13.15 -3.12
C ASN A 66 -14.86 -13.11 -2.21
N ARG A 67 -15.26 -14.24 -1.61
CA ARG A 67 -16.40 -14.29 -0.69
C ARG A 67 -15.99 -13.78 0.70
N PRO A 68 -16.84 -12.99 1.38
CA PRO A 68 -16.58 -12.58 2.76
C PRO A 68 -16.46 -13.77 3.71
N TYR A 69 -15.56 -13.70 4.69
CA TYR A 69 -15.47 -14.72 5.73
C TYR A 69 -16.73 -14.72 6.61
N THR A 70 -17.33 -15.90 6.76
CA THR A 70 -18.51 -16.13 7.61
C THR A 70 -18.18 -16.71 8.97
N ASN A 71 -16.91 -17.03 9.22
CA ASN A 71 -16.34 -17.54 10.46
C ASN A 71 -14.91 -16.98 10.67
N ASN A 72 -14.22 -17.44 11.71
CA ASN A 72 -12.85 -17.02 12.02
C ASN A 72 -11.74 -17.83 11.31
N ASN A 73 -12.08 -18.58 10.25
CA ASN A 73 -11.13 -19.49 9.60
C ASN A 73 -9.91 -18.79 9.00
N LEU A 74 -10.04 -17.52 8.62
CA LEU A 74 -8.91 -16.71 8.17
C LEU A 74 -7.71 -16.82 9.11
N PHE A 75 -7.96 -16.79 10.43
CA PHE A 75 -6.92 -16.83 11.46
C PHE A 75 -6.73 -18.23 12.06
N SER A 76 -7.79 -19.02 12.22
CA SER A 76 -7.69 -20.34 12.85
C SER A 76 -7.07 -21.40 11.94
N GLN A 77 -7.15 -21.23 10.61
CA GLN A 77 -6.56 -22.13 9.61
C GLN A 77 -5.33 -21.48 8.97
N SER A 78 -4.31 -21.21 9.77
CA SER A 78 -3.08 -20.59 9.28
C SER A 78 -2.24 -21.56 8.44
N ILE A 79 -1.48 -21.00 7.49
CA ILE A 79 -0.48 -21.71 6.68
C ILE A 79 0.93 -21.23 7.02
N SER A 80 1.92 -22.10 6.89
CA SER A 80 3.32 -21.75 7.15
C SER A 80 4.02 -21.31 5.87
N TYR A 81 4.66 -20.14 5.90
CA TYR A 81 5.55 -19.67 4.84
C TYR A 81 6.96 -19.50 5.39
N THR A 82 7.96 -19.79 4.57
CA THR A 82 9.35 -19.42 4.83
C THR A 82 9.68 -18.15 4.06
N ARG A 83 9.98 -17.06 4.79
CA ARG A 83 10.45 -15.78 4.21
C ARG A 83 11.81 -15.45 4.82
N SER A 84 12.79 -15.18 3.96
CA SER A 84 14.16 -14.84 4.37
C SER A 84 14.76 -15.83 5.38
N GLY A 85 14.57 -17.13 5.13
CA GLY A 85 15.07 -18.22 5.97
C GLY A 85 14.32 -18.44 7.29
N ARG A 86 13.22 -17.72 7.54
CA ARG A 86 12.38 -17.90 8.74
C ARG A 86 11.01 -18.42 8.36
N THR A 87 10.65 -19.57 8.91
CA THR A 87 9.30 -20.13 8.81
C THR A 87 8.39 -19.51 9.85
N SER A 88 7.18 -19.15 9.45
CA SER A 88 6.17 -18.62 10.36
C SER A 88 4.76 -18.81 9.80
N ASN A 89 3.77 -18.68 10.67
CA ASN A 89 2.37 -18.82 10.30
C ASN A 89 1.78 -17.50 9.82
N TYR A 90 1.02 -17.61 8.74
CA TYR A 90 0.26 -16.56 8.10
C TYR A 90 -1.14 -17.04 7.80
N THR A 91 -2.03 -16.09 7.50
CA THR A 91 -3.35 -16.41 6.94
C THR A 91 -3.21 -16.92 5.50
N HIS A 92 -4.26 -17.56 4.99
CA HIS A 92 -4.45 -17.70 3.54
C HIS A 92 -4.54 -16.32 2.86
N ARG A 93 -4.48 -16.31 1.52
CA ARG A 93 -4.63 -15.08 0.73
C ARG A 93 -6.00 -14.48 0.97
N THR A 94 -6.01 -13.21 1.35
CA THR A 94 -7.21 -12.48 1.70
C THR A 94 -7.13 -11.05 1.19
N SER A 95 -8.22 -10.29 1.25
CA SER A 95 -8.16 -8.84 1.17
C SER A 95 -9.13 -8.25 2.17
N LEU A 96 -8.80 -7.06 2.67
CA LEU A 96 -9.78 -6.23 3.35
C LEU A 96 -10.89 -5.85 2.36
N ILE A 97 -12.13 -5.84 2.86
CA ILE A 97 -13.27 -5.33 2.11
C ILE A 97 -13.08 -3.81 1.94
N ASP A 98 -13.08 -3.33 0.69
CA ASP A 98 -13.12 -1.91 0.41
C ASP A 98 -14.57 -1.41 0.33
N LEU A 99 -14.77 -0.15 0.69
CA LEU A 99 -16.01 0.56 0.39
C LEU A 99 -15.67 1.55 -0.72
N LEU A 100 -16.00 1.18 -1.96
CA LEU A 100 -15.93 2.12 -3.07
C LEU A 100 -16.89 3.28 -2.79
N THR A 101 -16.38 4.50 -2.81
CA THR A 101 -17.25 5.67 -2.90
C THR A 101 -17.90 5.72 -4.27
N PRO A 102 -19.17 6.17 -4.38
CA PRO A 102 -19.78 6.42 -5.67
C PRO A 102 -18.88 7.29 -6.56
N ILE A 103 -18.78 6.92 -7.84
CA ILE A 103 -18.03 7.72 -8.82
C ILE A 103 -18.70 9.07 -8.96
N ASP A 104 -17.94 10.15 -8.71
CA ASP A 104 -18.41 11.50 -8.96
C ASP A 104 -18.43 11.75 -10.49
N PRO A 105 -19.62 12.02 -11.10
CA PRO A 105 -19.72 12.26 -12.53
C PRO A 105 -18.85 13.42 -13.03
N VAL A 106 -18.53 14.40 -12.16
CA VAL A 106 -17.69 15.54 -12.52
C VAL A 106 -16.28 15.11 -12.93
N LEU A 107 -15.80 13.96 -12.43
CA LEU A 107 -14.47 13.47 -12.76
C LEU A 107 -14.31 13.29 -14.27
N SER A 108 -15.36 12.88 -14.98
CA SER A 108 -15.33 12.70 -16.45
C SER A 108 -15.01 13.99 -17.23
N THR A 109 -15.10 15.17 -16.60
CA THR A 109 -14.86 16.46 -17.25
C THR A 109 -13.39 16.89 -17.25
N PHE A 110 -12.54 16.28 -16.40
CA PHE A 110 -11.14 16.68 -16.31
C PHE A 110 -10.29 15.99 -17.38
N ALA A 111 -9.32 16.74 -17.94
CA ALA A 111 -8.43 16.24 -18.99
C ALA A 111 -7.49 15.10 -18.55
N TRP A 112 -7.29 14.92 -17.24
CA TRP A 112 -6.45 13.85 -16.69
C TRP A 112 -7.23 12.55 -16.47
N THR A 113 -8.56 12.57 -16.50
CA THR A 113 -9.38 11.40 -16.18
C THR A 113 -9.23 10.31 -17.23
N ASN A 114 -8.94 9.08 -16.78
CA ASN A 114 -8.62 7.94 -17.63
C ASN A 114 -7.48 8.21 -18.63
N ASN A 115 -6.58 9.16 -18.32
CA ASN A 115 -5.51 9.57 -19.21
C ASN A 115 -4.14 9.59 -18.51
N ALA A 116 -3.45 8.45 -18.58
CA ALA A 116 -2.13 8.28 -17.98
C ALA A 116 -1.08 9.25 -18.51
N SER A 117 -1.17 9.68 -19.78
CA SER A 117 -0.20 10.61 -20.35
C SER A 117 -0.29 12.01 -19.73
N ASN A 118 -1.42 12.34 -19.09
CA ASN A 118 -1.66 13.62 -18.41
C ASN A 118 -1.38 13.57 -16.90
N ILE A 119 -0.93 12.43 -16.37
CA ILE A 119 -0.65 12.24 -14.95
C ILE A 119 0.84 11.90 -14.78
N ARG A 120 1.49 12.41 -13.74
CA ARG A 120 2.85 12.03 -13.36
C ARG A 120 2.93 11.78 -11.86
N ILE A 121 3.65 10.75 -11.46
CA ILE A 121 3.95 10.48 -10.06
C ILE A 121 5.30 11.09 -9.75
N LEU A 122 5.39 11.85 -8.66
CA LEU A 122 6.66 12.32 -8.12
C LEU A 122 6.87 11.66 -6.75
N THR A 123 8.00 11.00 -6.56
CA THR A 123 8.30 10.25 -5.33
C THR A 123 9.74 10.46 -4.90
N ASP A 124 10.01 10.52 -3.60
CA ASP A 124 11.35 10.46 -3.01
C ASP A 124 11.69 9.04 -2.51
N GLY A 125 10.89 8.05 -2.94
CA GLY A 125 10.99 6.65 -2.54
C GLY A 125 10.50 6.34 -1.14
N ARG A 126 9.89 7.31 -0.44
CA ARG A 126 9.34 7.09 0.91
C ARG A 126 7.89 6.65 0.93
N CYS A 127 7.35 6.23 -0.20
CA CYS A 127 5.96 5.83 -0.23
C CYS A 127 5.76 4.54 0.57
N GLY A 128 4.70 4.48 1.37
CA GLY A 128 4.29 3.30 2.13
C GLY A 128 2.82 3.37 2.49
N SER A 129 2.27 2.27 3.01
CA SER A 129 0.83 2.16 3.28
C SER A 129 -0.01 2.53 2.05
N ALA A 130 -1.09 3.33 2.21
CA ALA A 130 -2.01 3.71 1.14
C ALA A 130 -1.32 4.27 -0.11
N CYS A 131 -0.21 4.99 0.07
CA CYS A 131 0.46 5.60 -1.06
C CYS A 131 1.25 4.60 -1.89
N ALA A 132 1.82 3.56 -1.27
CA ALA A 132 2.42 2.46 -2.02
C ALA A 132 1.37 1.75 -2.87
N ILE A 133 0.17 1.53 -2.31
CA ILE A 133 -0.95 0.93 -3.04
C ILE A 133 -1.34 1.80 -4.26
N PHE A 134 -1.68 3.08 -4.08
CA PHE A 134 -2.10 3.88 -5.25
C PHE A 134 -0.96 4.13 -6.24
N THR A 135 0.29 4.25 -5.77
CA THR A 135 1.45 4.41 -6.65
C THR A 135 1.67 3.16 -7.49
N HIS A 136 1.49 1.98 -6.90
CA HIS A 136 1.52 0.72 -7.63
C HIS A 136 0.45 0.69 -8.73
N PHE A 137 -0.82 0.97 -8.41
CA PHE A 137 -1.88 0.96 -9.42
C PHE A 137 -1.66 1.98 -10.52
N LEU A 138 -1.35 3.23 -10.17
CA LEU A 138 -1.11 4.27 -11.16
C LEU A 138 0.03 3.87 -12.10
N SER A 139 1.17 3.43 -11.59
CA SER A 139 2.34 3.09 -12.42
C SER A 139 2.23 1.73 -13.12
N ASN A 140 1.90 0.66 -12.40
CA ASN A 140 1.98 -0.70 -12.90
C ASN A 140 0.70 -1.16 -13.61
N VAL A 141 -0.47 -0.68 -13.18
CA VAL A 141 -1.75 -1.04 -13.79
C VAL A 141 -2.13 -0.03 -14.86
N HIS A 142 -2.13 1.26 -14.54
CA HIS A 142 -2.56 2.33 -15.44
C HIS A 142 -1.43 2.99 -16.25
N LYS A 143 -0.17 2.54 -16.09
CA LYS A 143 0.98 2.99 -16.89
C LYS A 143 1.26 4.49 -16.78
N VAL A 144 1.02 5.07 -15.60
CA VAL A 144 1.42 6.43 -15.26
C VAL A 144 2.92 6.48 -14.96
N ASP A 145 3.65 7.33 -15.66
CA ASP A 145 5.08 7.50 -15.44
C ASP A 145 5.40 8.08 -14.06
N ALA A 146 6.37 7.45 -13.38
CA ALA A 146 6.89 7.88 -12.10
C ALA A 146 8.29 8.48 -12.22
N TYR A 147 8.52 9.55 -11.46
CA TYR A 147 9.77 10.28 -11.35
C TYR A 147 10.26 10.16 -9.91
N ALA A 148 11.40 9.51 -9.74
CA ALA A 148 12.09 9.42 -8.47
C ALA A 148 13.02 10.62 -8.25
N VAL A 149 12.95 11.26 -7.09
CA VAL A 149 13.80 12.40 -6.74
C VAL A 149 14.88 11.99 -5.74
N GLY A 150 16.13 12.35 -6.01
CA GLY A 150 17.26 12.07 -5.13
C GLY A 150 17.90 10.70 -5.42
N GLY A 151 18.25 9.95 -4.37
CA GLY A 151 18.94 8.66 -4.47
C GLY A 151 20.45 8.75 -4.82
N ILE A 152 21.09 7.60 -5.08
CA ILE A 152 22.51 7.47 -5.47
C ILE A 152 22.60 7.35 -6.98
N LYS A 153 23.38 8.22 -7.67
CA LYS A 153 23.35 8.44 -9.15
C LYS A 153 23.29 7.17 -10.04
N ALA A 154 23.90 6.07 -9.60
CA ALA A 154 23.94 4.81 -10.36
C ALA A 154 22.78 3.84 -10.07
N ASP A 155 21.97 4.09 -9.04
CA ASP A 155 20.94 3.16 -8.59
C ASP A 155 19.53 3.65 -8.91
N GLN A 156 18.67 2.71 -9.33
CA GLN A 156 17.24 2.96 -9.42
C GLN A 156 16.68 3.15 -8.01
N LEU A 157 15.94 4.25 -7.82
CA LEU A 157 15.27 4.52 -6.55
C LEU A 157 13.92 3.77 -6.53
N SER A 158 13.70 2.97 -5.49
CA SER A 158 12.41 2.36 -5.23
C SER A 158 11.34 3.43 -5.03
N MET A 159 10.13 3.22 -5.56
CA MET A 159 8.97 4.04 -5.22
C MET A 159 8.48 3.80 -3.79
N PHE A 160 8.88 2.70 -3.15
CA PHE A 160 8.38 2.22 -1.85
C PHE A 160 9.49 2.14 -0.80
N SER A 161 9.17 2.50 0.45
CA SER A 161 10.10 2.45 1.59
C SER A 161 9.80 1.35 2.60
N PHE A 162 8.56 0.85 2.63
CA PHE A 162 8.13 -0.24 3.50
C PHE A 162 6.85 -0.88 2.91
N PRO A 163 6.43 -2.05 3.42
CA PRO A 163 5.27 -2.78 2.92
C PRO A 163 4.03 -1.90 2.81
N GLY A 164 3.36 -1.94 1.65
CA GLY A 164 2.14 -1.17 1.36
C GLY A 164 0.92 -1.56 2.19
N GLY A 165 1.05 -2.51 3.12
CA GLY A 165 -0.03 -2.99 3.97
C GLY A 165 -0.22 -2.18 5.24
N ILE A 166 -0.17 -2.88 6.38
CA ILE A 166 -0.51 -2.29 7.68
C ILE A 166 0.63 -2.51 8.65
N VAL A 167 1.10 -1.41 9.24
CA VAL A 167 2.05 -1.41 10.35
C VAL A 167 1.27 -1.27 11.65
N SER A 168 1.59 -2.12 12.61
CA SER A 168 1.08 -2.04 13.98
C SER A 168 2.21 -1.73 14.94
N ASN A 169 1.87 -1.26 16.13
CA ASN A 169 2.81 -1.03 17.22
C ASN A 169 2.18 -1.47 18.54
N ARG A 170 2.94 -1.44 19.63
CA ARG A 170 2.47 -1.87 20.95
C ARG A 170 1.14 -1.23 21.36
N THR A 171 0.98 0.08 21.14
CA THR A 171 -0.24 0.80 21.51
C THR A 171 -1.45 0.33 20.70
N VAL A 172 -1.27 0.12 19.40
CA VAL A 172 -2.32 -0.38 18.51
C VAL A 172 -2.68 -1.83 18.86
N LEU A 173 -1.68 -2.70 19.09
CA LEU A 173 -1.89 -4.08 19.49
C LEU A 173 -2.64 -4.18 20.82
N ARG A 174 -2.23 -3.42 21.86
CA ARG A 174 -2.96 -3.37 23.14
C ARG A 174 -4.42 -2.96 22.96
N ARG A 175 -4.70 -2.00 22.07
CA ARG A 175 -6.07 -1.59 21.75
C ARG A 175 -6.89 -2.73 21.15
N TYR A 176 -6.30 -3.59 20.30
CA TYR A 176 -7.02 -4.75 19.78
C TYR A 176 -7.42 -5.73 20.89
N TYR A 177 -6.53 -6.00 21.85
CA TYR A 177 -6.85 -6.81 23.03
C TYR A 177 -7.98 -6.19 23.86
N THR A 178 -7.86 -4.91 24.21
CA THR A 178 -8.90 -4.22 24.98
C THR A 178 -10.26 -4.25 24.27
N ASN A 179 -10.29 -4.02 22.96
CA ASN A 179 -11.52 -4.08 22.18
C ASN A 179 -12.13 -5.49 22.13
N ALA A 180 -11.29 -6.52 22.20
CA ALA A 180 -11.72 -7.92 22.25
C ALA A 180 -12.12 -8.37 23.67
N GLY A 181 -12.02 -7.51 24.68
CA GLY A 181 -12.28 -7.86 26.08
C GLY A 181 -11.19 -8.74 26.70
N LEU A 182 -9.96 -8.69 26.17
CA LEU A 182 -8.82 -9.49 26.61
C LEU A 182 -7.76 -8.64 27.31
N ALA A 183 -7.02 -9.25 28.24
CA ALA A 183 -5.80 -8.67 28.79
C ALA A 183 -4.67 -8.79 27.75
N SER A 184 -3.95 -7.70 27.49
CA SER A 184 -2.82 -7.74 26.55
C SER A 184 -1.59 -8.36 27.21
N PRO A 185 -0.91 -9.33 26.57
CA PRO A 185 0.32 -9.92 27.08
C PRO A 185 1.56 -9.04 26.83
N LEU A 186 1.39 -7.88 26.18
CA LEU A 186 2.49 -6.99 25.83
C LEU A 186 2.88 -6.14 27.03
N GLU A 187 4.05 -6.40 27.60
CA GLU A 187 4.63 -5.59 28.66
C GLU A 187 5.12 -4.23 28.15
N PRO A 188 5.19 -3.20 29.02
CA PRO A 188 5.87 -1.96 28.69
C PRO A 188 7.35 -2.21 28.36
N PHE A 189 7.88 -1.44 27.42
CA PHE A 189 9.31 -1.37 27.22
C PHE A 189 9.94 -0.60 28.39
N PRO A 190 11.19 -0.90 28.78
CA PRO A 190 11.89 -0.19 29.86
C PRO A 190 12.01 1.33 29.63
N TYR A 191 11.97 1.75 28.37
CA TYR A 191 12.05 3.16 27.95
C TYR A 191 10.93 3.50 26.97
N SER A 192 10.64 4.80 26.83
CA SER A 192 9.74 5.29 25.78
C SER A 192 10.36 4.97 24.42
N THR A 193 9.69 4.11 23.65
CA THR A 193 10.16 3.68 22.33
C THR A 193 8.98 3.49 21.39
N HIS A 194 9.24 3.67 20.10
CA HIS A 194 8.32 3.37 19.02
C HIS A 194 8.87 2.21 18.19
N LEU A 195 8.24 1.05 18.29
CA LEU A 195 8.50 -0.10 17.43
C LEU A 195 7.26 -0.38 16.59
N GLY A 196 7.40 -0.18 15.28
CA GLY A 196 6.43 -0.58 14.27
C GLY A 196 6.80 -1.93 13.67
N VAL A 197 5.82 -2.80 13.51
CA VAL A 197 5.97 -4.08 12.81
C VAL A 197 4.87 -4.21 11.76
N THR A 198 5.23 -4.70 10.58
CA THR A 198 4.26 -5.01 9.54
C THR A 198 3.43 -6.23 9.97
N VAL A 199 2.12 -6.08 9.95
CA VAL A 199 1.16 -7.12 10.38
C VAL A 199 0.27 -7.61 9.24
N LEU A 200 0.17 -6.83 8.17
CA LEU A 200 -0.48 -7.20 6.91
C LEU A 200 0.46 -6.78 5.77
N GLU A 201 0.74 -7.71 4.87
CA GLU A 201 1.53 -7.50 3.64
C GLU A 201 0.60 -7.58 2.43
N ILE A 202 0.87 -6.79 1.39
CA ILE A 202 0.05 -6.71 0.17
C ILE A 202 0.88 -7.13 -1.03
N TYR A 203 0.24 -7.79 -1.98
CA TYR A 203 0.85 -8.40 -3.15
C TYR A 203 0.30 -7.78 -4.42
N ALA A 204 1.14 -7.73 -5.45
CA ALA A 204 0.69 -7.43 -6.80
C ALA A 204 -0.17 -8.55 -7.35
N HIS A 205 -1.00 -8.22 -8.33
CA HIS A 205 -1.73 -9.22 -9.07
C HIS A 205 -0.76 -10.26 -9.66
N GLY A 206 -0.94 -11.52 -9.28
CA GLY A 206 -0.09 -12.63 -9.72
C GLY A 206 1.28 -12.73 -9.05
N SER A 207 1.64 -11.82 -8.14
CA SER A 207 2.94 -11.89 -7.43
C SER A 207 2.85 -12.78 -6.19
N ALA A 208 3.84 -13.65 -6.04
CA ALA A 208 4.07 -14.40 -4.80
C ALA A 208 4.84 -13.58 -3.76
N THR A 209 5.40 -12.44 -4.18
CA THR A 209 6.27 -11.57 -3.40
C THR A 209 5.49 -10.33 -2.98
N PRO A 210 5.52 -9.93 -1.69
CA PRO A 210 4.93 -8.66 -1.28
C PRO A 210 5.50 -7.49 -2.08
N PHE A 211 4.71 -6.44 -2.32
CA PHE A 211 5.09 -5.30 -3.15
C PHE A 211 6.48 -4.74 -2.84
N GLU A 212 6.82 -4.69 -1.56
CA GLU A 212 8.08 -4.14 -1.06
C GLU A 212 9.27 -5.08 -1.15
N TYR A 213 9.08 -6.35 -1.52
CA TYR A 213 10.16 -7.31 -1.77
C TYR A 213 10.31 -7.65 -3.26
N ASP A 214 9.41 -7.12 -4.10
CA ASP A 214 9.39 -7.37 -5.53
C ASP A 214 10.15 -6.29 -6.30
N ALA A 215 11.43 -6.56 -6.57
CA ALA A 215 12.32 -5.64 -7.27
C ALA A 215 11.84 -5.22 -8.66
N ALA A 216 10.99 -6.03 -9.31
CA ALA A 216 10.40 -5.69 -10.59
C ALA A 216 9.40 -4.53 -10.51
N LEU A 217 8.87 -4.26 -9.31
CA LEU A 217 7.84 -3.23 -9.08
C LEU A 217 8.41 -1.93 -8.50
N TYR A 218 9.68 -1.92 -8.11
CA TYR A 218 10.32 -0.79 -7.45
C TYR A 218 10.66 0.41 -8.35
N PRO A 219 11.17 0.23 -9.59
CA PRO A 219 11.85 1.34 -10.22
C PRO A 219 10.86 2.37 -10.75
N ALA A 220 11.10 3.63 -10.41
CA ALA A 220 10.51 4.75 -11.15
C ALA A 220 11.04 4.75 -12.60
N ALA A 221 10.19 5.18 -13.54
CA ALA A 221 10.54 5.25 -14.96
C ALA A 221 11.67 6.25 -15.21
N TYR A 222 11.71 7.34 -14.43
CA TYR A 222 12.70 8.40 -14.56
C TYR A 222 13.26 8.78 -13.19
N ARG A 223 14.39 9.48 -13.23
CA ARG A 223 15.04 10.02 -12.06
C ARG A 223 15.36 11.51 -12.23
N VAL A 224 15.18 12.25 -11.14
CA VAL A 224 15.56 13.65 -11.01
C VAL A 224 16.57 13.77 -9.88
N GLY A 225 17.82 14.08 -10.22
CA GLY A 225 18.87 14.36 -9.24
C GLY A 225 18.56 15.62 -8.42
N TYR A 226 19.01 15.65 -7.16
CA TYR A 226 18.97 16.90 -6.40
C TYR A 226 20.03 17.86 -6.91
N THR A 227 19.61 19.08 -7.22
CA THR A 227 20.46 20.26 -7.40
C THR A 227 20.27 21.20 -6.21
N THR A 228 21.21 22.12 -6.00
CA THR A 228 21.07 23.15 -4.95
C THR A 228 19.77 23.94 -5.04
N GLN A 229 19.24 24.13 -6.26
CA GLN A 229 18.02 24.88 -6.51
C GLN A 229 16.78 24.01 -6.25
N ASN A 230 16.69 22.82 -6.84
CA ASN A 230 15.49 21.99 -6.72
C ASN A 230 15.34 21.36 -5.33
N SER A 231 16.44 21.19 -4.57
CA SER A 231 16.40 20.69 -3.20
C SER A 231 15.84 21.73 -2.22
N ARG A 232 15.86 23.01 -2.60
CA ARG A 232 15.37 24.14 -1.79
C ARG A 232 14.04 24.71 -2.30
N ASN A 233 13.68 24.44 -3.55
CA ASN A 233 12.46 24.94 -4.16
C ASN A 233 11.73 23.82 -4.91
N ARG A 234 10.59 23.38 -4.36
CA ARG A 234 9.74 22.34 -4.96
C ARG A 234 9.20 22.74 -6.33
N GLN A 235 8.94 24.02 -6.57
CA GLN A 235 8.42 24.48 -7.86
C GLN A 235 9.42 24.21 -8.98
N VAL A 236 10.72 24.48 -8.76
CA VAL A 236 11.79 24.18 -9.72
C VAL A 236 11.85 22.68 -10.03
N MET A 237 11.65 21.82 -9.02
CA MET A 237 11.56 20.37 -9.21
C MET A 237 10.34 19.96 -10.05
N TRP A 238 9.17 20.52 -9.78
CA TRP A 238 7.95 20.26 -10.55
C TRP A 238 8.07 20.72 -12.00
N GLU A 239 8.67 21.90 -12.22
CA GLU A 239 8.91 22.46 -13.56
C GLU A 239 9.88 21.58 -14.37
N ALA A 240 10.94 21.05 -13.74
CA ALA A 240 11.86 20.12 -14.39
C ALA A 240 11.13 18.84 -14.85
N VAL A 241 10.31 18.26 -13.97
CA VAL A 241 9.50 17.07 -14.30
C VAL A 241 8.50 17.38 -15.41
N ALA A 242 7.74 18.48 -15.30
CA ALA A 242 6.74 18.89 -16.28
C ALA A 242 7.37 19.15 -17.66
N THR A 243 8.54 19.79 -17.69
CA THR A 243 9.30 20.05 -18.91
C THR A 243 9.71 18.75 -19.58
N HIS A 244 10.22 17.78 -18.82
CA HIS A 244 10.56 16.47 -19.39
C HIS A 244 9.31 15.70 -19.85
N ALA A 245 8.28 15.66 -19.00
CA ALA A 245 7.07 14.87 -19.19
C ALA A 245 6.17 15.32 -20.34
N TRP A 246 6.10 16.64 -20.59
CA TRP A 246 5.08 17.26 -21.46
C TRP A 246 5.65 18.26 -22.45
N LYS A 247 6.93 18.12 -22.80
CA LYS A 247 7.54 18.88 -23.88
C LYS A 247 6.68 18.79 -25.14
N ARG A 248 5.96 19.87 -25.48
CA ARG A 248 5.49 20.12 -26.84
C ARG A 248 6.74 20.28 -27.69
N ASN A 249 6.81 19.62 -28.84
CA ASN A 249 7.92 19.70 -29.80
C ASN A 249 8.52 21.12 -29.91
N SER A 250 9.58 21.35 -29.15
CA SER A 250 10.65 22.29 -29.44
C SER A 250 11.91 21.70 -28.81
N THR A 251 12.69 21.04 -29.69
CA THR A 251 14.10 20.71 -29.56
C THR A 251 14.57 20.02 -28.26
N VAL A 252 14.98 18.76 -28.48
CA VAL A 252 15.89 17.90 -27.72
C VAL A 252 16.55 18.61 -26.52
N MET A 253 16.19 18.18 -25.32
CA MET A 253 17.07 18.30 -24.15
C MET A 253 17.47 16.88 -23.84
N GLU A 254 18.71 16.54 -24.16
CA GLU A 254 19.34 15.30 -23.73
C GLU A 254 19.26 15.25 -22.20
N CYS A 255 18.69 14.16 -21.68
CA CYS A 255 18.71 13.83 -20.26
C CYS A 255 19.94 13.00 -19.88
N ASP A 256 20.99 13.08 -20.68
CA ASP A 256 22.29 12.46 -20.44
C ASP A 256 23.26 13.52 -19.94
N ASP A 257 23.10 13.96 -18.68
CA ASP A 257 24.16 14.51 -17.82
C ASP A 257 23.57 15.10 -16.52
N PHE A 258 23.05 14.26 -15.62
CA PHE A 258 22.90 14.62 -14.20
C PHE A 258 23.20 13.47 -13.26
#